data_AF-A0A1D8JFR8-F1
#
_entry.id   AF-A0A1D8JFR8-F1
#
_cell.length_a   1.000
_cell.length_b   1.000
_cell.length_c   1.000
_cell.angle_alpha   90.00
_cell.angle_beta   90.00
_cell.angle_gamma   90.00
#
_symmetry.space_group_name_H-M   'P 1'
#
loop_
_entity.id
_entity.type
_entity.pdbx_description
1 polymer ?
#
loop_
_entity_poly.entity_id
_entity_poly.type
_entity_poly.pdbx_seq_one_letter_code
_entity_poly.pdbx_strand_id
1 'polypeptide(L)'
;MSHTLPIDPFKIWQDIYNKTENAWSDAIQDTLGKESFSEGLGQTLNSYLQYQEFVTKTAEAYLTQFNMPSRDEVANVASLVINTENKIDHLEDQLEQLAEENTKEINSLKRTISNLDKKLDRVLAEIEKNEKAGATAKKK
;
A
#
# COMPACT_ATOMS: atom_id res chain seq x y z
N MET A 1 59.37 -1.03 68.92
CA MET A 1 58.07 -0.79 69.60
C MET A 1 57.05 -0.49 68.52
N SER A 2 56.30 -1.51 68.11
CA SER A 2 55.31 -1.50 67.04
C SER A 2 54.09 -0.65 67.43
N HIS A 3 53.79 0.40 66.67
CA HIS A 3 52.52 1.13 66.81
C HIS A 3 51.50 0.58 65.82
N THR A 4 50.58 -0.23 66.33
CA THR A 4 49.42 -0.75 65.62
C THR A 4 48.37 0.37 65.48
N LEU A 5 48.16 0.88 64.27
CA LEU A 5 46.98 1.69 63.96
C LEU A 5 45.75 0.76 63.95
N PRO A 6 44.80 0.90 64.88
CA PRO A 6 43.82 -0.17 65.15
C PRO A 6 42.59 -0.14 64.23
N ILE A 7 42.58 0.69 63.18
CA ILE A 7 41.42 0.82 62.28
C ILE A 7 41.91 0.98 60.83
N ASP A 8 41.64 -0.03 60.01
CA ASP A 8 41.90 -0.04 58.57
C ASP A 8 40.64 0.47 57.82
N PRO A 9 40.67 1.68 57.25
CA PRO A 9 39.50 2.27 56.59
C PRO A 9 39.05 1.50 55.35
N PHE A 10 39.95 0.75 54.69
CA PHE A 10 39.59 -0.06 53.54
C PHE A 10 38.75 -1.27 53.96
N LYS A 11 39.06 -1.87 55.12
CA LYS A 11 38.25 -2.97 55.69
C LYS A 11 36.86 -2.50 56.11
N ILE A 12 36.74 -1.31 56.69
CA ILE A 12 35.43 -0.74 57.03
C ILE A 12 34.59 -0.52 55.78
N TRP A 13 35.18 0.06 54.72
CA TRP A 13 34.47 0.27 53.46
C TRP A 13 34.08 -1.06 52.80
N GLN A 14 34.98 -2.04 52.79
CA GLN A 14 34.71 -3.38 52.28
C GLN A 14 33.60 -4.07 53.07
N ASP A 15 33.57 -3.96 54.40
CA ASP A 15 32.50 -4.52 55.23
C ASP A 15 31.16 -3.84 54.99
N ILE A 16 31.13 -2.51 54.79
CA ILE A 16 29.92 -1.77 54.45
C ILE A 16 29.43 -2.15 53.05
N TYR A 17 30.34 -2.24 52.07
CA TYR A 17 30.03 -2.66 50.71
C TYR A 17 29.47 -4.08 50.70
N ASN A 18 30.14 -5.04 51.33
CA ASN A 18 29.68 -6.43 51.40
C ASN A 18 28.32 -6.57 52.11
N LYS A 19 28.09 -5.81 53.20
CA LYS A 19 26.79 -5.81 53.88
C LYS A 19 25.69 -5.20 53.01
N THR A 20 26.01 -4.15 52.27
CA THR A 20 25.09 -3.51 51.34
C THR A 20 24.79 -4.46 50.18
N GLU A 21 25.81 -5.04 49.55
CA GLU A 21 25.66 -6.00 48.46
C GLU A 21 24.82 -7.20 48.86
N ASN A 22 25.05 -7.80 50.04
CA ASN A 22 24.23 -8.91 50.51
C ASN A 22 22.78 -8.49 50.78
N ALA A 23 22.57 -7.34 51.44
CA ALA A 23 21.21 -6.84 51.71
C ALA A 23 20.44 -6.52 50.41
N TRP A 24 21.12 -5.94 49.42
CA TRP A 24 20.55 -5.66 48.11
C TRP A 24 20.36 -6.93 47.28
N SER A 25 21.28 -7.90 47.35
CA SER A 25 21.16 -9.20 46.70
C SER A 25 19.94 -9.94 47.22
N ASP A 26 19.77 -10.03 48.54
CA ASP A 26 18.62 -10.70 49.16
C ASP A 26 17.30 -9.99 48.80
N ALA A 27 17.28 -8.66 48.87
CA ALA A 27 16.11 -7.87 48.52
C ALA A 27 15.74 -7.99 47.03
N ILE A 28 16.74 -7.99 46.14
CA ILE A 28 16.55 -8.16 44.69
C ILE A 28 16.07 -9.57 44.39
N GLN A 29 16.65 -10.60 45.02
CA GLN A 29 16.27 -11.99 44.78
C GLN A 29 14.84 -12.29 45.28
N ASP A 30 14.45 -11.73 46.42
CA ASP A 30 13.09 -11.82 46.96
C ASP A 30 12.08 -10.97 46.17
N THR A 31 12.50 -9.85 45.56
CA THR A 31 11.61 -8.97 44.78
C THR A 31 11.43 -9.45 43.35
N LEU A 32 12.50 -9.89 42.67
CA LEU A 32 12.45 -10.41 41.30
C LEU A 32 11.76 -11.77 41.21
N GLY A 33 11.78 -12.56 42.27
CA GLY A 33 11.07 -13.84 42.36
C GLY A 33 9.55 -13.71 42.55
N LYS A 34 9.04 -12.49 42.82
CA LYS A 34 7.62 -12.24 43.06
C LYS A 34 6.93 -11.74 41.80
N GLU A 35 5.81 -12.39 41.47
CA GLU A 35 4.93 -12.02 40.35
C GLU A 35 4.46 -10.56 40.44
N SER A 36 4.32 -10.02 41.65
CA SER A 36 3.95 -8.62 41.91
C SER A 36 4.92 -7.58 41.33
N PHE A 37 6.21 -7.92 41.17
CA PHE A 37 7.19 -7.02 40.54
C PHE A 37 6.96 -6.93 39.04
N SER A 38 6.76 -8.07 38.37
CA SER A 38 6.42 -8.13 36.95
C SER A 38 5.06 -7.48 36.67
N GLU A 39 4.07 -7.68 37.54
CA GLU A 39 2.76 -7.03 37.45
C GLU A 39 2.87 -5.51 37.63
N GLY A 40 3.64 -5.03 38.62
CA GLY A 40 3.87 -3.59 38.84
C GLY A 40 4.63 -2.92 37.70
N LEU A 41 5.62 -3.60 37.11
CA LEU A 41 6.28 -3.13 35.89
C LEU A 41 5.32 -3.12 34.70
N GLY A 42 4.50 -4.15 34.54
CA GLY A 42 3.47 -4.22 33.51
C GLY A 42 2.45 -3.09 33.63
N GLN A 43 1.99 -2.78 34.85
CA GLN A 43 1.07 -1.69 35.12
C GLN A 43 1.71 -0.33 34.86
N THR A 44 2.98 -0.14 35.24
CA THR A 44 3.74 1.10 35.00
C THR A 44 3.94 1.32 33.49
N LEU A 45 4.35 0.27 32.78
CA LEU A 45 4.54 0.30 31.34
C LEU A 45 3.20 0.58 30.62
N ASN A 46 2.13 -0.08 31.03
CA ASN A 46 0.80 0.15 30.49
C ASN A 46 0.33 1.59 30.74
N SER A 47 0.61 2.15 31.92
CA SER A 47 0.28 3.55 32.24
C SER A 47 1.08 4.53 31.36
N TYR A 48 2.36 4.24 31.12
CA TYR A 48 3.20 5.03 30.21
C TYR A 48 2.67 4.98 28.77
N LEU A 49 2.31 3.80 28.28
CA LEU A 49 1.74 3.63 26.94
C LEU A 49 0.40 4.36 26.79
N GLN A 50 -0.48 4.29 27.79
CA GLN A 50 -1.73 5.05 27.81
C GLN A 50 -1.51 6.56 27.80
N TYR A 51 -0.52 7.05 28.55
CA TYR A 51 -0.14 8.47 28.53
C TYR A 51 0.35 8.89 27.14
N GLN A 52 1.22 8.09 26.52
CA GLN A 52 1.71 8.36 25.18
C GLN A 52 0.56 8.38 24.15
N GLU A 53 -0.37 7.43 24.23
CA GLU A 53 -1.56 7.38 23.37
C GLU A 53 -2.46 8.61 23.59
N PHE A 54 -2.66 9.03 24.84
CA PHE A 54 -3.43 10.23 25.18
C PHE A 54 -2.80 11.50 24.59
N VAL A 55 -1.47 11.65 24.68
CA VAL A 55 -0.76 12.80 24.10
C VAL A 55 -0.92 12.82 22.59
N THR A 56 -0.78 11.67 21.91
CA THR A 56 -0.97 11.58 20.46
C THR A 56 -2.40 11.95 20.06
N LYS A 57 -3.41 11.36 20.69
CA LYS A 57 -4.83 11.68 20.40
C LYS A 57 -5.16 13.15 20.66
N THR A 58 -4.57 13.72 21.71
CA THR A 58 -4.75 15.13 22.04
C THR A 58 -4.12 16.01 20.96
N ALA A 59 -2.88 15.71 20.54
CA ALA A 59 -2.22 16.43 19.46
C ALA A 59 -2.98 16.33 18.14
N GLU A 60 -3.50 15.15 17.80
CA GLU A 60 -4.38 14.94 16.63
C GLU A 60 -5.65 15.80 16.74
N ALA A 61 -6.36 15.76 17.87
CA ALA A 61 -7.56 16.56 18.07
C ALA A 61 -7.29 18.07 17.97
N TYR A 62 -6.15 18.55 18.48
CA TYR A 62 -5.72 19.94 18.32
C TYR A 62 -5.44 20.28 16.85
N LEU A 63 -4.80 19.40 16.09
CA LEU A 63 -4.55 19.61 14.66
C LEU A 63 -5.87 19.63 13.86
N THR A 64 -6.80 18.73 14.18
CA THR A 64 -8.15 18.71 13.60
C THR A 64 -8.93 19.99 13.92
N GLN A 65 -8.84 20.52 15.15
CA GLN A 65 -9.48 21.78 15.56
C GLN A 65 -9.01 22.98 14.73
N PHE A 66 -7.75 22.98 14.27
CA PHE A 66 -7.19 24.01 13.39
C PHE A 66 -7.40 23.71 11.90
N ASN A 67 -8.23 22.73 11.54
CA ASN A 67 -8.43 22.26 10.16
C ASN A 67 -7.11 21.86 9.46
N MET A 68 -6.05 21.56 10.21
CA MET A 68 -4.80 21.08 9.62
C MET A 68 -4.87 19.55 9.57
N PRO A 69 -4.93 18.95 8.36
CA PRO A 69 -4.94 17.51 8.23
C PRO A 69 -3.65 16.92 8.81
N SER A 70 -3.74 15.72 9.36
CA SER A 70 -2.55 15.03 9.85
C SER A 70 -1.62 14.68 8.68
N ARG A 71 -0.32 14.49 8.95
CA ARG A 71 0.64 14.07 7.89
C ARG A 71 0.22 12.75 7.24
N ASP A 72 -0.38 11.85 8.02
CA ASP A 72 -0.82 10.54 7.55
C ASP A 72 -2.06 10.65 6.66
N GLU A 73 -2.99 11.55 6.98
CA GLU A 73 -4.15 11.84 6.11
C GLU A 73 -3.71 12.39 4.75
N VAL A 74 -2.76 13.33 4.73
CA VAL A 74 -2.19 13.88 3.49
C VAL A 74 -1.49 12.78 2.67
N ALA A 75 -0.72 11.91 3.33
CA ALA A 75 -0.03 10.80 2.66
C ALA A 75 -1.02 9.77 2.07
N ASN A 76 -2.11 9.48 2.77
CA ASN A 76 -3.17 8.60 2.29
C ASN A 76 -3.88 9.19 1.08
N VAL A 77 -4.25 10.48 1.13
CA VAL A 77 -4.87 11.17 -0.02
C VAL A 77 -3.92 11.21 -1.21
N ALA A 78 -2.64 11.54 -1.01
CA ALA A 78 -1.65 11.52 -2.07
C ALA A 78 -1.54 10.14 -2.73
N SER A 79 -1.54 9.06 -1.93
CA SER A 79 -1.51 7.69 -2.44
C SER A 79 -2.76 7.35 -3.26
N LEU A 80 -3.93 7.79 -2.82
CA LEU A 80 -5.19 7.61 -3.55
C LEU A 80 -5.20 8.38 -4.88
N VAL A 81 -4.66 9.60 -4.89
CA VAL A 81 -4.52 10.41 -6.12
C VAL A 81 -3.60 9.70 -7.11
N ILE A 82 -2.41 9.27 -6.67
CA ILE A 82 -1.46 8.53 -7.54
C ILE A 82 -2.09 7.24 -8.09
N ASN A 83 -2.85 6.50 -7.27
CA ASN A 83 -3.55 5.31 -7.75
C ASN A 83 -4.59 5.65 -8.82
N THR A 84 -5.28 6.77 -8.66
CA THR A 84 -6.28 7.25 -9.62
C THR A 84 -5.62 7.71 -10.92
N GLU A 85 -4.50 8.43 -10.86
CA GLU A 85 -3.70 8.82 -12.02
C GLU A 85 -3.26 7.58 -12.82
N ASN A 86 -2.65 6.59 -12.15
CA ASN A 86 -2.25 5.34 -12.81
C ASN A 86 -3.43 4.59 -13.47
N LYS A 87 -4.62 4.65 -12.86
CA LYS A 87 -5.84 4.04 -13.44
C LYS A 87 -6.34 4.83 -14.64
N ILE A 88 -6.23 6.16 -14.63
CA ILE A 88 -6.59 7.02 -15.75
C ILE A 88 -5.63 6.75 -16.93
N ASP A 89 -4.33 6.70 -16.69
CA ASP A 89 -3.34 6.39 -17.72
C ASP A 89 -3.62 5.01 -18.35
N HIS A 90 -3.93 4.01 -17.52
CA HIS A 90 -4.31 2.69 -18.03
C HIS A 90 -5.59 2.70 -18.89
N LEU A 91 -6.59 3.52 -18.52
CA LEU A 91 -7.80 3.68 -19.32
C LEU A 91 -7.51 4.41 -20.63
N GLU A 92 -6.60 5.39 -20.63
CA GLU A 92 -6.15 6.08 -21.84
C GLU A 92 -5.50 5.11 -22.82
N ASP A 93 -4.57 4.28 -22.35
CA ASP A 93 -3.94 3.22 -23.15
C ASP A 93 -4.97 2.25 -23.76
N GLN A 94 -5.96 1.83 -22.97
CA GLN A 94 -7.03 0.94 -23.44
C GLN A 94 -7.93 1.61 -24.49
N LEU A 95 -8.23 2.90 -24.32
CA LEU A 95 -9.02 3.67 -25.28
C LEU A 95 -8.27 3.87 -26.59
N GLU A 96 -6.97 4.15 -26.54
CA GLU A 96 -6.14 4.25 -27.75
C GLU A 96 -6.08 2.92 -28.50
N GLN A 97 -5.84 1.81 -27.79
CA GLN A 97 -5.86 0.48 -28.38
C GLN A 97 -7.20 0.16 -29.04
N LEU A 98 -8.32 0.44 -28.36
CA LEU A 98 -9.66 0.20 -28.90
C LEU A 98 -9.93 1.06 -30.14
N ALA A 99 -9.48 2.32 -30.15
CA ALA A 99 -9.61 3.21 -31.29
C ALA A 99 -8.83 2.70 -32.51
N GLU A 100 -7.61 2.19 -32.30
CA GLU A 100 -6.82 1.55 -33.34
C GLU A 100 -7.49 0.29 -33.89
N GLU A 101 -7.96 -0.60 -33.01
CA GLU A 101 -8.65 -1.84 -33.37
C GLU A 101 -9.90 -1.54 -34.21
N ASN A 102 -10.74 -0.62 -33.75
CA ASN A 102 -11.91 -0.16 -34.49
C ASN A 102 -11.55 0.40 -35.88
N THR A 103 -10.46 1.17 -35.97
CA THR A 103 -10.00 1.71 -37.26
C THR A 103 -9.54 0.59 -38.20
N LYS A 104 -8.84 -0.43 -37.67
CA LYS A 104 -8.42 -1.62 -38.45
C LYS A 104 -9.64 -2.42 -38.92
N GLU A 105 -10.64 -2.62 -38.07
CA GLU A 105 -11.89 -3.30 -38.41
C GLU A 105 -12.70 -2.54 -39.46
N ILE A 106 -12.88 -1.23 -39.31
CA ILE A 106 -13.57 -0.40 -40.31
C ILE A 106 -12.88 -0.49 -41.67
N ASN A 107 -11.54 -0.47 -41.69
CA ASN A 107 -10.78 -0.62 -42.93
C ASN A 107 -10.95 -2.01 -43.56
N SER A 108 -11.01 -3.07 -42.76
CA SER A 108 -11.23 -4.44 -43.25
C SER A 108 -12.66 -4.61 -43.80
N LEU A 109 -13.66 -4.03 -43.12
CA LEU A 109 -15.05 -3.97 -43.58
C LEU A 109 -15.16 -3.20 -44.90
N LYS A 110 -14.53 -2.02 -45.01
CA LYS A 110 -14.51 -1.22 -46.25
C LYS A 110 -13.94 -1.99 -47.42
N ARG A 111 -12.86 -2.76 -47.22
CA ARG A 111 -12.28 -3.64 -48.26
C ARG A 111 -13.25 -4.76 -48.65
N THR A 112 -13.88 -5.39 -47.67
CA THR A 112 -14.86 -6.46 -47.90
C THR A 112 -16.07 -5.96 -48.69
N ILE A 113 -16.60 -4.78 -48.33
CA ILE A 113 -17.70 -4.12 -49.05
C ILE A 113 -17.28 -3.79 -50.49
N SER A 114 -16.09 -3.22 -50.72
CA SER A 114 -15.61 -2.94 -52.08
C SER A 114 -15.44 -4.21 -52.93
N ASN A 115 -15.04 -5.33 -52.31
CA ASN A 115 -14.95 -6.60 -53.00
C ASN A 115 -16.33 -7.19 -53.34
N LEU A 116 -17.33 -7.00 -52.46
CA LEU A 116 -18.71 -7.39 -52.71
C LEU A 116 -19.31 -6.57 -53.85
N ASP A 117 -19.11 -5.26 -53.84
CA ASP A 117 -19.53 -4.32 -54.89
C ASP A 117 -19.04 -4.78 -56.28
N LYS A 118 -17.73 -5.04 -56.42
CA LYS A 118 -17.14 -5.60 -57.65
C LYS A 118 -17.71 -6.96 -58.06
N LYS A 119 -18.09 -7.81 -57.10
CA LYS A 119 -18.72 -9.11 -57.40
C LYS A 119 -20.15 -8.91 -57.90
N LEU A 120 -20.90 -7.97 -57.31
CA LEU A 120 -22.25 -7.63 -57.75
C LEU A 120 -22.23 -7.06 -59.17
N ASP A 121 -21.31 -6.16 -59.50
CA ASP A 121 -21.13 -5.63 -60.86
C ASP A 121 -20.89 -6.75 -61.88
N ARG A 122 -20.06 -7.74 -61.53
CA ARG A 122 -19.81 -8.91 -62.40
C ARG A 122 -21.06 -9.76 -62.58
N VAL A 123 -21.82 -10.00 -61.52
CA VAL A 123 -23.07 -10.76 -61.60
C VAL A 123 -24.09 -10.03 -62.47
N LEU A 124 -24.23 -8.71 -62.30
CA LEU A 124 -25.09 -7.88 -63.14
C LEU A 124 -24.69 -7.96 -64.62
N ALA A 125 -23.39 -7.82 -64.92
CA ALA A 125 -22.88 -7.93 -66.29
C ALA A 125 -23.15 -9.31 -66.93
N GLU A 126 -22.98 -10.40 -66.17
CA GLU A 126 -23.28 -11.75 -66.67
C GLU A 126 -24.79 -11.96 -66.86
N ILE A 127 -25.65 -11.40 -65.99
CA ILE A 127 -27.10 -11.43 -66.17
C ILE A 127 -27.51 -10.69 -67.44
N GLU A 128 -27.02 -9.46 -67.66
CA GLU A 128 -27.31 -8.68 -68.87
C GLU A 128 -26.87 -9.42 -70.14
N LYS A 129 -25.70 -10.05 -70.09
CA LYS A 129 -25.18 -10.85 -71.21
C LYS A 129 -26.07 -12.07 -71.48
N ASN A 130 -26.53 -12.75 -70.44
CA ASN A 130 -27.40 -13.92 -70.57
C ASN A 130 -28.81 -13.53 -71.07
N GLU A 131 -29.34 -12.39 -70.65
CA GLU A 131 -30.60 -11.84 -71.17
C GLU A 131 -30.50 -11.54 -72.68
N LYS A 132 -29.41 -10.89 -73.12
CA LYS A 132 -29.15 -10.61 -74.54
C LYS A 132 -28.99 -11.91 -75.37
N ALA A 133 -28.36 -12.94 -74.81
CA ALA A 133 -28.24 -14.26 -75.43
C ALA A 133 -29.59 -14.99 -75.55
N GLY A 134 -30.45 -14.91 -74.53
CA GLY A 134 -31.81 -15.48 -74.56
C GLY A 134 -32.74 -14.76 -75.55
N ALA A 135 -32.61 -13.44 -75.70
CA ALA A 135 -33.38 -12.65 -76.65
C ALA A 135 -33.00 -12.93 -78.13
N THR A 136 -31.74 -13.26 -78.38
CA THR A 136 -31.26 -13.64 -79.73
C THR A 136 -31.62 -15.07 -80.10
N ALA A 137 -31.70 -15.99 -79.12
CA ALA A 137 -32.15 -17.37 -79.33
C ALA A 137 -33.65 -17.49 -79.66
N LYS A 138 -34.51 -16.57 -79.19
CA LYS A 138 -35.96 -16.53 -79.51
C LYS A 138 -36.30 -15.91 -80.87
N LYS A 139 -35.33 -15.33 -81.58
CA LYS A 139 -35.53 -14.64 -82.88
C LYS A 139 -35.12 -15.46 -84.11
N LYS A 140 -34.69 -16.71 -83.92
CA LYS A 140 -34.51 -17.73 -84.96
C LYS A 140 -35.65 -18.73 -84.90
#